data_AF-A0A6I1NMK5-F1
#
_entry.id   AF-A0A6I1NMK5-F1
#
_cell.length_a   1.000
_cell.length_b   1.000
_cell.length_c   1.000
_cell.angle_alpha   90.00
_cell.angle_beta   90.00
_cell.angle_gamma   90.00
#
_symmetry.space_group_name_H-M   'P 1'
#
loop_
_entity.id
_entity.type
_entity.pdbx_description
1 polymer ?
#
loop_
_entity_poly.entity_id
_entity_poly.type
_entity_poly.pdbx_seq_one_letter_code
_entity_poly.pdbx_strand_id
1 'polypeptide(L)'
;MTSMPTRFYLLGYTGYLLPRSLRRLLARTKLHRAWLAGDMGVFREARGGAELFCGVCDRKSFHPRKGPNRAIAKPQHIVANLMFPFGW
;
A
#
# COMPACT_ATOMS: atom_id res chain seq x y z
N MET A 1 19.52 8.02 -7.84
CA MET A 1 19.71 6.93 -8.82
C MET A 1 18.82 5.76 -8.42
N THR A 2 17.82 5.38 -9.22
CA THR A 2 16.93 4.26 -8.87
C THR A 2 17.71 2.95 -8.96
N SER A 3 17.79 2.21 -7.84
CA SER A 3 18.46 0.91 -7.81
C SER A 3 17.68 -0.10 -8.66
N MET A 4 18.37 -1.09 -9.25
CA MET A 4 17.72 -2.10 -10.10
C MET A 4 16.50 -2.80 -9.47
N PRO A 5 16.46 -3.13 -8.16
CA PRO A 5 15.27 -3.68 -7.51
C PRO A 5 14.05 -2.77 -7.59
N THR A 6 14.22 -1.45 -7.45
CA THR A 6 13.12 -0.47 -7.53
C THR A 6 12.47 -0.47 -8.92
N ARG A 7 13.27 -0.65 -9.98
CA ARG A 7 12.75 -0.73 -11.35
C ARG A 7 11.89 -1.98 -11.56
N PHE A 8 12.32 -3.13 -11.04
CA PHE A 8 11.55 -4.36 -11.10
C PHE A 8 10.29 -4.30 -10.24
N TYR A 9 10.33 -3.64 -9.09
CA TYR A 9 9.16 -3.36 -8.26
C TYR A 9 8.10 -2.54 -9.02
N LEU A 10 8.51 -1.45 -9.67
CA LEU A 10 7.61 -0.63 -10.48
C LEU A 10 7.05 -1.41 -11.69
N LEU A 11 7.85 -2.27 -12.30
CA LEU A 11 7.41 -3.16 -13.38
C LEU A 11 6.33 -4.16 -12.91
N GLY A 12 6.44 -4.68 -11.69
CA GLY A 12 5.38 -5.50 -11.09
C GLY A 12 4.15 -4.67 -10.73
N TYR A 13 4.34 -3.49 -10.14
CA TYR A 13 3.25 -2.59 -9.72
C TYR A 13 2.39 -2.08 -10.89
N THR A 14 2.98 -1.99 -12.08
CA THR A 14 2.27 -1.61 -13.31
C THR A 14 1.45 -2.77 -13.91
N GLY A 15 1.51 -3.98 -13.36
CA GLY A 15 0.74 -5.14 -13.81
C GLY A 15 1.35 -5.86 -15.03
N TYR A 16 2.59 -5.53 -15.42
CA TYR A 16 3.27 -6.25 -16.51
C TYR A 16 3.75 -7.62 -16.02
N LEU A 17 3.06 -8.66 -16.49
CA LEU A 17 3.42 -10.05 -16.25
C LEU A 17 4.69 -10.44 -17.01
N LEU A 18 5.75 -10.81 -16.30
CA LEU A 18 6.94 -11.35 -16.94
C LEU A 18 6.63 -12.68 -17.65
N PRO A 19 7.17 -12.91 -18.87
CA PRO A 19 7.06 -14.20 -19.54
C PRO A 19 7.68 -15.32 -18.70
N ARG A 20 7.15 -16.54 -18.83
CA ARG A 20 7.48 -17.69 -17.95
C ARG A 20 8.98 -18.00 -17.92
N SER A 21 9.67 -17.84 -19.05
CA SER A 21 11.11 -18.03 -19.17
C SER A 21 11.91 -17.05 -18.31
N LEU A 22 11.50 -15.78 -18.29
CA LEU A 22 12.18 -14.74 -17.52
C LEU A 22 11.91 -14.90 -16.02
N ARG A 23 10.69 -15.32 -15.64
CA ARG A 23 10.39 -15.70 -14.25
C ARG A 23 11.22 -16.87 -13.76
N ARG A 24 11.47 -17.87 -14.62
CA ARG A 24 12.35 -19.00 -14.29
C ARG A 24 13.81 -18.57 -14.13
N LEU A 25 14.31 -17.70 -15.01
CA LEU A 25 15.68 -17.20 -14.96
C LEU A 25 15.93 -16.33 -13.72
N LEU A 26 14.98 -15.47 -13.37
CA LEU A 26 15.08 -14.57 -12.22
C LEU A 26 14.65 -15.24 -10.91
N ALA A 27 14.13 -16.46 -10.95
CA ALA A 27 13.62 -17.16 -9.77
C ALA A 27 14.66 -17.16 -8.65
N ARG A 28 14.21 -16.92 -7.41
CA ARG A 28 15.04 -16.83 -6.18
C ARG A 28 16.02 -15.65 -6.12
N THR A 29 16.11 -14.80 -7.15
CA THR A 29 16.91 -13.56 -7.08
C THR A 29 16.19 -12.43 -6.35
N LYS A 30 16.95 -11.42 -5.90
CA LYS A 30 16.39 -10.18 -5.31
C LYS A 30 15.48 -9.42 -6.29
N LEU A 31 15.73 -9.53 -7.61
CA LEU A 31 14.92 -8.89 -8.65
C LEU A 31 13.54 -9.53 -8.77
N HIS A 32 13.45 -10.86 -8.76
CA HIS A 32 12.17 -11.57 -8.76
C HIS A 32 11.35 -11.27 -7.51
N ARG A 33 12.01 -11.21 -6.34
CA ARG A 33 11.34 -10.80 -5.09
C ARG A 33 10.80 -9.37 -5.18
N ALA A 34 11.57 -8.44 -5.75
CA ALA A 34 11.14 -7.05 -5.92
C ALA A 34 9.97 -6.92 -6.91
N TRP A 35 10.03 -7.63 -8.04
CA TRP A 35 8.92 -7.68 -9.00
C TRP A 35 7.65 -8.29 -8.39
N LEU A 36 7.77 -9.42 -7.70
CA LEU A 36 6.64 -10.06 -7.03
C LEU A 36 6.04 -9.18 -5.93
N ALA A 37 6.87 -8.46 -5.17
CA ALA A 37 6.39 -7.49 -4.19
C ALA A 37 5.64 -6.33 -4.86
N GLY A 38 6.09 -5.88 -6.03
CA GLY A 38 5.40 -4.89 -6.86
C GLY A 38 4.04 -5.38 -7.36
N ASP A 39 4.00 -6.59 -7.93
CA ASP A 39 2.78 -7.26 -8.42
C ASP A 39 1.74 -7.44 -7.30
N MET A 40 2.19 -7.79 -6.08
CA MET A 40 1.34 -7.89 -4.89
C MET A 40 1.03 -6.53 -4.23
N GLY A 41 1.63 -5.43 -4.69
CA GLY A 41 1.46 -4.10 -4.11
C GLY A 41 1.97 -3.97 -2.67
N VAL A 42 2.95 -4.80 -2.28
CA VAL A 42 3.56 -4.81 -0.95
C VAL A 42 4.79 -3.92 -0.95
N PHE A 43 4.68 -2.73 -0.37
CA PHE A 43 5.82 -1.82 -0.21
C PHE A 43 6.46 -2.01 1.16
N ARG A 44 7.78 -1.89 1.27
CA ARG A 44 8.47 -1.91 2.56
C ARG A 44 8.99 -0.50 2.83
N GLU A 45 8.40 0.18 3.82
CA GLU A 45 8.78 1.54 4.19
C GLU A 45 9.42 1.52 5.57
N ALA A 46 10.67 1.98 5.66
CA ALA A 46 11.32 2.20 6.94
C ALA A 46 10.85 3.55 7.49
N ARG A 47 9.75 3.56 8.24
CA ARG A 47 9.23 4.77 8.88
C ARG A 47 9.53 4.70 10.38
N GLY A 48 10.41 5.60 10.85
CA GLY A 48 10.73 5.73 12.28
C GLY A 48 11.51 4.56 12.90
N GLY A 49 12.38 3.89 12.13
CA GLY A 49 13.24 2.81 12.65
C GLY A 49 12.59 1.42 12.69
N ALA A 50 11.27 1.32 12.43
CA ALA A 50 10.58 0.05 12.22
C ALA A 50 10.38 -0.21 10.72
N GLU A 51 10.66 -1.43 10.29
CA GLU A 51 10.48 -1.86 8.91
C GLU A 51 9.03 -2.34 8.72
N LEU A 52 8.16 -1.43 8.26
CA LEU A 52 6.75 -1.72 8.07
C LEU A 52 6.50 -2.27 6.66
N PHE A 53 5.74 -3.35 6.58
CA PHE A 53 5.14 -3.82 5.34
C PHE A 53 3.84 -3.02 5.13
N CYS A 54 3.81 -2.22 4.07
CA CYS A 54 2.70 -1.37 3.69
C CYS A 54 2.07 -1.94 2.41
N GLY A 55 1.23 -2.96 2.55
CA GLY A 55 0.40 -3.48 1.47
C GLY A 55 -0.84 -2.62 1.21
N VAL A 56 -1.53 -2.87 0.10
CA VAL A 56 -2.83 -2.23 -0.19
C VAL A 56 -3.84 -2.49 0.93
N CYS A 57 -3.81 -3.68 1.53
CA CYS A 57 -4.67 -4.08 2.65
C CYS A 57 -4.29 -3.45 4.00
N ASP A 58 -3.06 -2.92 4.14
CA ASP A 58 -2.60 -2.25 5.38
C ASP A 58 -2.96 -0.76 5.40
N ARG A 59 -3.51 -0.23 4.29
CA ARG A 59 -4.01 1.15 4.22
C ARG A 59 -5.28 1.25 5.04
N LYS A 60 -5.44 2.31 5.84
CA LYS A 60 -6.71 2.62 6.50
C LYS A 60 -7.80 2.83 5.43
N SER A 61 -8.68 1.84 5.25
CA SER A 61 -9.85 1.94 4.37
C SER A 61 -11.08 2.32 5.18
N PHE A 62 -11.88 3.24 4.65
CA PHE A 62 -13.17 3.60 5.22
C PHE A 62 -14.28 2.85 4.48
N HIS A 63 -15.03 2.02 5.20
CA HIS A 63 -16.20 1.34 4.67
C HIS A 63 -17.48 2.01 5.20
N PRO A 64 -18.50 2.24 4.36
CA PRO A 64 -19.78 2.78 4.82
C PRO A 64 -20.43 1.81 5.83
N ARG A 65 -20.67 2.28 7.06
CA ARG A 65 -21.17 1.47 8.20
C ARG A 65 -22.70 1.48 8.33
N LYS A 66 -23.46 0.48 7.88
CA LYS A 66 -24.94 0.48 8.02
C LYS A 66 -25.36 0.11 9.46
N GLY A 67 -26.22 0.91 10.10
CA GLY A 67 -26.74 0.62 11.45
C GLY A 67 -27.84 1.61 11.91
N PRO A 68 -28.71 1.21 12.87
CA PRO A 68 -29.91 1.97 13.26
C PRO A 68 -29.64 3.21 14.15
N ASN A 69 -28.42 3.39 14.66
CA ASN A 69 -28.03 4.54 15.50
C ASN A 69 -27.18 5.56 14.72
N ARG A 70 -27.68 6.06 13.58
CA ARG A 70 -27.05 7.16 12.83
C ARG A 70 -27.82 8.45 13.08
N ALA A 71 -27.35 9.27 14.02
CA ALA A 71 -27.78 10.66 14.10
C ALA A 71 -27.14 11.47 12.96
N ILE A 72 -27.86 12.44 12.38
CA ILE A 72 -27.26 13.44 11.49
C ILE A 72 -26.15 14.14 12.30
N ALA A 73 -24.90 14.01 11.86
CA ALA A 73 -23.79 14.66 12.53
C ALA A 73 -24.03 16.18 12.51
N LYS A 74 -24.08 16.81 13.68
CA LYS A 74 -24.15 18.28 13.75
C LYS A 74 -22.95 18.85 12.99
N PRO A 75 -23.11 19.94 12.21
CA PRO A 75 -22.04 20.49 11.39
C PRO A 75 -20.76 20.80 12.19
N GLN A 76 -20.92 21.13 13.48
CA GLN A 76 -19.81 21.32 14.42
C GLN A 76 -18.88 20.10 14.55
N HIS A 77 -19.42 18.87 14.58
CA HIS A 77 -18.61 17.66 14.67
C HIS A 77 -17.87 17.35 13.36
N ILE A 78 -18.44 17.73 12.21
CA ILE A 78 -17.82 17.57 10.90
C ILE A 78 -16.63 18.53 10.78
N VAL A 79 -16.84 19.80 11.15
CA VAL A 79 -15.78 20.83 11.14
C VAL A 79 -14.66 20.44 12.10
N ALA A 80 -14.97 19.99 13.31
CA ALA A 80 -13.96 19.56 14.29
C ALA A 80 -13.10 18.39 13.77
N ASN A 81 -13.72 17.37 13.17
CA ASN A 81 -12.99 16.25 12.56
C ASN A 81 -12.17 16.66 11.33
N LEU A 82 -12.63 17.67 10.58
CA LEU A 82 -11.91 18.16 9.40
C LEU A 82 -10.70 19.02 9.79
N MET A 83 -10.83 19.85 10.82
CA MET A 83 -9.76 20.71 11.32
C MET A 83 -8.72 19.95 12.16
N PHE A 84 -9.14 18.91 12.89
CA PHE A 84 -8.26 18.16 13.80
C PHE A 84 -8.42 16.64 13.59
N PRO A 85 -7.95 16.09 12.46
CA PRO A 85 -8.17 14.68 12.12
C PRO A 85 -7.45 13.67 13.03
N PHE A 86 -6.56 14.14 13.92
CA PHE A 86 -5.77 13.29 14.82
C PHE A 86 -5.94 13.62 16.31
N GLY A 87 -6.93 14.46 16.67
CA GLY A 87 -7.12 14.93 18.05
C GLY A 87 -6.07 15.96 18.48
N TRP A 88 -6.26 16.53 19.68
CA TRP A 88 -5.29 17.39 20.36
C TRP A 88 -4.33 16.53 21.19
#